data_AF-A0AA40BE03-F1
#
_entry.id   AF-A0AA40BE03-F1
#
_cell.length_a   1.000
_cell.length_b   1.000
_cell.length_c   1.000
_cell.angle_alpha   90.00
_cell.angle_beta   90.00
_cell.angle_gamma   90.00
#
_symmetry.space_group_name_H-M   'P 1'
#
loop_
_entity.id
_entity.type
_entity.pdbx_description
1 polymer ?
#
loop_
_entity_poly.entity_id
_entity_poly.type
_entity_poly.pdbx_seq_one_letter_code
_entity_poly.pdbx_strand_id
1 'polypeptide(L)'
;IVLVHGFAGHYIETWQAEDGCVWPRDLLPASLHDISVRVWSFQYHRTIKSVISSAGISNNANDLLQALYEQRETNEGQGDVYSFLKHIIWIGHSLGGIIIKKAL
;
A
#
# COMPACT_ATOMS: atom_id res chain seq x y z
N ILE A 1 -1.86 -6.47 -3.69
CA ILE A 1 -0.96 -6.22 -2.54
C ILE A 1 -0.92 -4.72 -2.28
N VAL A 2 -1.12 -4.31 -1.03
CA VAL A 2 -1.02 -2.91 -0.61
C VAL A 2 0.11 -2.76 0.40
N LEU A 3 1.10 -1.94 0.05
CA LEU A 3 2.33 -1.70 0.80
C LEU A 3 2.26 -0.34 1.49
N VAL A 4 2.47 -0.32 2.81
CA VAL A 4 2.48 0.91 3.62
C VAL A 4 3.82 1.07 4.30
N HIS A 5 4.53 2.15 3.96
CA HIS A 5 5.87 2.40 4.45
C HIS A 5 5.93 2.81 5.93
N GLY A 6 7.12 2.71 6.51
CA GLY A 6 7.39 3.12 7.88
C GLY A 6 7.53 4.63 8.04
N PHE A 7 7.63 5.06 9.30
CA PHE A 7 7.80 6.47 9.66
C PHE A 7 9.01 7.08 8.94
N ALA A 8 8.83 8.30 8.39
CA ALA A 8 9.82 9.00 7.58
C ALA A 8 10.35 8.21 6.35
N GLY A 9 9.66 7.14 5.96
CA GLY A 9 9.98 6.39 4.74
C GLY A 9 9.32 7.00 3.50
N HIS A 10 9.76 6.50 2.35
CA HIS A 10 9.18 6.80 1.04
C HIS A 10 8.51 5.54 0.48
N TYR A 11 7.39 5.70 -0.23
CA TYR A 11 6.60 4.60 -0.77
C TYR A 11 7.35 3.68 -1.75
N ILE A 12 8.46 4.12 -2.34
CA ILE A 12 9.34 3.27 -3.16
C ILE A 12 10.58 2.83 -2.39
N GLU A 13 11.30 3.78 -1.78
CA GLU A 13 12.63 3.53 -1.20
C GLU A 13 12.56 2.57 -0.01
N THR A 14 11.43 2.53 0.70
CA THR A 14 11.20 1.56 1.79
C THR A 14 11.32 0.11 1.33
N TRP A 15 11.08 -0.15 0.04
CA TRP A 15 11.11 -1.49 -0.55
C TRP A 15 12.31 -1.68 -1.49
N GLN A 16 13.23 -0.70 -1.52
CA GLN A 16 14.40 -0.68 -2.38
C GLN A 16 15.63 -1.16 -1.61
N ALA A 17 16.36 -2.11 -2.18
CA ALA A 17 17.68 -2.52 -1.70
C ALA A 17 18.76 -1.51 -2.13
N GLU A 18 19.96 -1.61 -1.55
CA GLU A 18 21.08 -0.70 -1.82
C GLU A 18 21.52 -0.69 -3.30
N ASP A 19 21.32 -1.80 -4.00
CA ASP A 19 21.60 -1.95 -5.44
C ASP A 19 20.52 -1.33 -6.34
N GLY A 20 19.49 -0.73 -5.75
CA GLY A 20 18.37 -0.11 -6.46
C GLY A 20 17.21 -1.05 -6.77
N CYS A 21 17.30 -2.34 -6.42
CA CYS A 21 16.24 -3.33 -6.65
C CYS A 21 15.03 -3.07 -5.73
N VAL A 22 13.85 -2.84 -6.33
CA VAL A 22 12.58 -2.67 -5.61
C VAL A 22 11.82 -3.98 -5.65
N TRP A 23 11.92 -4.78 -4.59
CA TRP A 23 11.47 -6.18 -4.62
C TRP A 23 10.01 -6.40 -5.08
N PRO A 24 9.00 -5.56 -4.72
CA PRO A 24 7.63 -5.78 -5.18
C PRO A 24 7.45 -5.59 -6.68
N ARG A 25 8.34 -4.82 -7.32
CA ARG A 25 8.33 -4.54 -8.75
C ARG A 25 9.26 -5.47 -9.52
N ASP A 26 10.46 -5.69 -8.99
CA ASP A 26 11.56 -6.29 -9.75
C ASP A 26 11.69 -7.81 -9.48
N LEU A 27 11.32 -8.28 -8.28
CA LEU A 27 11.48 -9.70 -7.90
C LEU A 27 10.16 -10.47 -7.82
N LEU A 28 9.10 -9.79 -7.38
CA LEU A 28 7.79 -10.40 -7.19
C LEU A 28 7.19 -10.99 -8.48
N PRO A 29 7.24 -10.32 -9.65
CA PRO A 29 6.69 -10.90 -10.88
C PRO A 29 7.36 -12.21 -11.27
N ALA A 30 8.68 -12.31 -11.11
CA ALA A 30 9.43 -13.54 -11.40
C ALA A 30 9.04 -14.70 -10.48
N SER A 31 8.62 -14.41 -9.25
CA SER A 31 8.27 -15.42 -8.24
C SER A 31 6.85 -15.95 -8.39
N LEU A 32 5.98 -15.25 -9.13
CA LEU A 32 4.55 -15.54 -9.21
C LEU A 32 4.12 -16.30 -10.47
N HIS A 33 5.05 -16.61 -11.38
CA HIS A 33 4.80 -17.33 -12.63
C HIS A 33 3.55 -16.79 -13.36
N ASP A 34 2.46 -17.57 -13.43
CA ASP A 34 1.23 -17.25 -14.16
C ASP A 34 0.20 -16.44 -13.32
N ILE A 35 0.53 -16.09 -12.07
CA ILE A 35 -0.38 -15.34 -11.20
C ILE A 35 -0.18 -13.84 -11.42
N SER A 36 -1.20 -13.19 -11.99
CA SER A 36 -1.24 -11.73 -12.10
C SER A 36 -1.58 -11.10 -10.76
N VAL A 37 -0.67 -10.26 -10.24
CA VAL A 37 -0.90 -9.46 -9.03
C VAL A 37 -0.76 -7.98 -9.32
N ARG A 38 -1.64 -7.20 -8.68
CA ARG A 38 -1.52 -5.74 -8.65
C ARG A 38 -0.87 -5.31 -7.35
N VAL A 39 0.11 -4.41 -7.45
CA VAL A 39 0.89 -3.92 -6.31
C VAL A 39 0.73 -2.41 -6.21
N TRP A 40 0.29 -1.93 -5.04
CA TRP A 40 0.17 -0.51 -4.73
C TRP A 40 1.02 -0.18 -3.52
N SER A 41 1.72 0.95 -3.55
CA SER A 41 2.36 1.49 -2.34
C SER A 41 1.80 2.86 -1.99
N PHE A 42 1.40 3.01 -0.73
CA PHE A 42 0.71 4.18 -0.21
C PHE A 42 1.69 5.13 0.46
N GLN A 43 1.66 6.40 0.07
CA GLN A 43 2.40 7.49 0.69
C GLN A 43 1.46 8.34 1.53
N TYR A 44 1.73 8.48 2.83
CA TYR A 44 1.05 9.49 3.66
C TYR A 44 1.82 10.81 3.65
N HIS A 45 1.10 11.93 3.56
CA HIS A 45 1.63 13.26 3.26
C HIS A 45 1.47 14.23 4.44
N ARG A 46 2.15 13.99 5.57
CA ARG A 46 2.02 14.87 6.74
C ARG A 46 3.33 15.08 7.50
N THR A 47 3.42 16.23 8.18
CA THR A 47 4.53 16.56 9.07
C THR A 47 4.70 15.50 10.15
N ILE A 48 5.95 15.14 10.46
CA ILE A 48 6.33 14.11 11.46
C ILE A 48 5.42 14.07 12.70
N LYS A 49 5.16 15.23 13.35
CA LYS A 49 4.37 15.32 14.58
C LYS A 49 2.89 14.95 14.39
N SER A 50 2.33 15.23 13.22
CA SER A 50 0.92 14.95 12.92
C SER A 50 0.68 13.55 12.38
N VAL A 51 1.73 12.78 12.04
CA VAL A 51 1.60 11.38 11.59
C VAL A 51 1.48 10.42 12.79
N ILE A 52 2.26 10.65 13.84
CA ILE A 52 2.41 9.70 14.96
C ILE A 52 1.37 9.86 16.08
N SER A 53 0.58 10.94 16.06
CA SER A 53 -0.49 11.13 17.03
C SER A 53 -1.65 10.15 16.76
N SER A 54 -2.48 9.85 17.76
CA SER A 54 -3.66 8.98 17.59
C SER A 54 -4.61 9.49 16.49
N ALA A 55 -4.80 10.81 16.43
CA ALA A 55 -5.56 11.46 15.35
C ALA A 55 -4.85 11.32 14.00
N GLY A 56 -3.52 11.47 13.98
CA GLY A 56 -2.68 11.26 12.81
C GLY A 56 -2.80 9.87 12.20
N ILE A 57 -2.67 8.84 13.04
CA ILE A 57 -2.81 7.44 12.65
C ILE A 57 -4.21 7.19 12.09
N SER A 58 -5.25 7.73 12.74
CA SER A 58 -6.64 7.59 12.29
C SER A 58 -6.87 8.26 10.94
N ASN A 59 -6.33 9.47 10.73
CA ASN A 59 -6.44 10.17 9.47
C ASN A 59 -5.70 9.42 8.36
N ASN A 60 -4.47 8.96 8.59
CA ASN A 60 -3.71 8.19 7.61
C ASN A 60 -4.40 6.87 7.25
N ALA A 61 -5.07 6.23 8.22
CA ALA A 61 -5.86 5.02 7.98
C ALA A 61 -7.07 5.31 7.09
N ASN A 62 -7.79 6.41 7.34
CA ASN A 62 -8.90 6.84 6.48
C ASN A 62 -8.41 7.22 5.07
N ASP A 63 -7.32 7.99 4.97
CA ASP A 63 -6.71 8.39 3.70
C ASP A 63 -6.29 7.14 2.89
N LEU A 64 -5.75 6.11 3.55
CA LEU A 64 -5.40 4.83 2.94
C LEU A 64 -6.63 4.08 2.39
N LEU A 65 -7.70 3.97 3.17
CA LEU A 65 -8.93 3.30 2.75
C LEU A 65 -9.61 4.04 1.61
N GLN A 66 -9.66 5.37 1.67
CA GLN A 66 -10.24 6.20 0.63
C GLN A 66 -9.47 6.04 -0.69
N ALA A 67 -8.14 6.14 -0.66
CA ALA A 67 -7.32 5.94 -1.85
C ALA A 67 -7.52 4.54 -2.46
N LEU A 68 -7.61 3.50 -1.62
CA LEU A 68 -7.89 2.14 -2.07
C LEU A 68 -9.28 2.00 -2.68
N TYR A 69 -10.30 2.67 -2.13
CA TYR A 69 -11.67 2.69 -2.64
C TYR A 69 -11.73 3.37 -4.01
N GLU A 70 -11.15 4.56 -4.16
CA GLU A 70 -11.14 5.31 -5.43
C GLU A 70 -10.44 4.53 -6.55
N GLN A 71 -9.34 3.85 -6.22
CA GLN A 71 -8.64 2.97 -7.16
C GLN A 71 -9.44 1.70 -7.50
N ARG A 72 -10.44 1.30 -6.71
CA ARG A 72 -11.34 0.19 -7.04
C ARG A 72 -12.43 0.64 -8.00
N GLU A 73 -13.17 1.69 -7.64
CA GLU A 73 -14.28 2.23 -8.44
C GLU A 73 -13.86 2.59 -9.88
N THR A 74 -12.68 3.18 -10.04
CA THR A 74 -12.12 3.54 -11.36
C THR A 74 -11.90 2.33 -12.28
N ASN A 75 -11.80 1.11 -11.74
CA ASN A 75 -11.63 -0.12 -12.52
C ASN A 75 -12.96 -0.88 -12.75
N GLU A 76 -14.07 -0.50 -12.11
CA GLU A 76 -15.36 -1.20 -12.22
C GLU A 76 -16.17 -0.84 -13.48
N GLY A 77 -15.84 0.27 -14.16
CA GLY A 77 -16.46 0.67 -15.43
C GLY A 77 -16.04 -0.16 -16.66
N GLN A 78 -15.11 -1.10 -16.50
CA GLN A 78 -14.70 -2.04 -17.55
C GLN A 78 -15.32 -3.41 -17.26
N GLY A 79 -16.46 -3.67 -17.89
CA GLY A 79 -17.33 -4.83 -17.68
C GLY A 79 -16.62 -6.10 -17.21
N ASP A 80 -16.93 -6.49 -15.98
CA ASP A 80 -16.94 -7.87 -15.49
C ASP A 80 -15.66 -8.73 -15.64
N VAL A 81 -14.47 -8.12 -15.54
CA VAL A 81 -13.22 -8.92 -15.48
C VAL A 81 -12.57 -8.89 -14.10
N TYR A 82 -12.59 -7.79 -13.34
CA TYR A 82 -11.77 -7.62 -12.12
C TYR A 82 -12.36 -8.14 -10.79
N SER A 83 -13.17 -9.22 -10.82
CA SER A 83 -13.66 -9.96 -9.62
C SER A 83 -12.53 -10.52 -8.72
N PHE A 84 -11.27 -10.36 -9.13
CA PHE A 84 -10.06 -10.82 -8.45
C PHE A 84 -9.50 -9.89 -7.36
N LEU A 85 -10.09 -8.71 -7.12
CA LEU A 85 -9.72 -7.86 -5.97
C LEU A 85 -10.33 -8.30 -4.62
N LYS A 86 -10.97 -9.49 -4.57
CA LYS A 86 -11.53 -10.08 -3.33
C LYS A 86 -10.47 -10.35 -2.25
N HIS A 87 -9.21 -10.54 -2.64
CA HIS A 87 -8.12 -10.85 -1.71
C HIS A 87 -7.09 -9.72 -1.66
N ILE A 88 -7.07 -8.97 -0.55
CA ILE A 88 -6.04 -7.96 -0.29
C ILE A 88 -5.00 -8.56 0.63
N ILE A 89 -3.74 -8.49 0.20
CA ILE A 89 -2.58 -8.73 1.06
C ILE A 89 -2.00 -7.38 1.48
N TRP A 90 -1.92 -7.16 2.78
CA TRP A 90 -1.36 -5.95 3.38
C TRP A 90 0.08 -6.19 3.82
N ILE A 91 0.97 -5.28 3.46
CA ILE A 91 2.37 -5.32 3.88
C ILE A 91 2.69 -3.97 4.53
N GLY A 92 2.98 -3.98 5.83
CA GLY A 92 3.31 -2.79 6.59
C GLY A 92 4.73 -2.85 7.13
N HIS A 93 5.52 -1.81 6.91
CA HIS A 93 6.79 -1.63 7.61
C HIS A 93 6.60 -0.70 8.81
N SER A 94 7.00 -1.13 10.01
CA SER A 94 6.97 -0.30 11.23
C SER A 94 5.63 0.43 11.44
N LEU A 95 5.61 1.78 11.45
CA LEU A 95 4.39 2.60 11.56
C LEU A 95 3.32 2.25 10.52
N GLY A 96 3.73 1.84 9.32
CA GLY A 96 2.80 1.39 8.29
C GLY A 96 1.93 0.22 8.75
N GLY A 97 2.46 -0.68 9.58
CA GLY A 97 1.69 -1.77 10.19
C GLY A 97 0.63 -1.25 11.18
N ILE A 98 0.93 -0.20 11.93
CA ILE A 98 -0.04 0.44 12.85
C ILE A 98 -1.15 1.14 12.05
N ILE A 99 -0.80 1.83 10.97
CA ILE A 99 -1.78 2.47 10.07
C ILE A 99 -2.70 1.40 9.45
N ILE A 100 -2.15 0.31 8.94
CA ILE A 100 -2.93 -0.82 8.42
C ILE A 100 -3.86 -1.36 9.51
N LYS A 101 -3.35 -1.62 10.71
CA LYS A 101 -4.17 -2.12 11.83
C LYS A 101 -5.31 -1.17 12.19
N LYS A 102 -5.13 0.14 12.04
CA LYS A 102 -6.19 1.12 12.31
C LYS A 102 -7.22 1.18 11.19
N ALA A 103 -6.83 0.84 9.96
CA ALA A 103 -7.69 0.82 8.78
C ALA A 103 -8.57 -0.45 8.69
N LEU A 104 -8.18 -1.53 9.35
CA LEU A 104 -8.91 -2.81 9.39
C LEU A 104 -9.73 -2.94 10.67
#